data_AF-A0A1Y1MK43-F1
#
_entry.id   AF-A0A1Y1MK43-F1
#
_cell.length_a   1.000
_cell.length_b   1.000
_cell.length_c   1.000
_cell.angle_alpha   90.00
_cell.angle_beta   90.00
_cell.angle_gamma   90.00
#
_symmetry.space_group_name_H-M   'P 1'
#
loop_
_entity.id
_entity.type
_entity.pdbx_description
1 polymer ?
#
loop_
_entity_poly.entity_id
_entity_poly.type
_entity_poly.pdbx_seq_one_letter_code
_entity_poly.pdbx_strand_id
1 'polypeptide(L)'
;TTCSHTFCSICIRRALSNDSKCPLCRAPEQELKLRSNWSMEESVEAFSKVRPSVLAVARSKLNTPASCKRKIEGDEPTANAVSSEPKRIRTSARLNNRRREDANQTSQARKQGDEAIPASDDDESGNNED
;
A
#
# COMPACT_ATOMS: atom_id res chain seq x y z
N THR A 1 18.67 -12.89 10.64
CA THR A 1 18.08 -13.99 11.42
C THR A 1 17.66 -15.09 10.46
N THR A 2 17.52 -16.32 10.93
CA THR A 2 17.06 -17.46 10.12
C THR A 2 15.57 -17.39 9.74
N CYS A 3 14.79 -16.63 10.51
CA CYS A 3 13.36 -16.40 10.28
C CYS A 3 13.04 -15.20 9.36
N SER A 4 14.01 -14.73 8.57
CA SER A 4 13.86 -13.62 7.60
C SER A 4 13.43 -12.26 8.17
N HIS A 5 13.40 -12.10 9.49
CA HIS A 5 13.14 -10.81 10.13
C HIS A 5 14.41 -9.95 10.21
N THR A 6 14.27 -8.67 9.86
CA THR A 6 15.38 -7.71 9.87
C THR A 6 15.24 -6.72 11.03
N PHE A 7 16.35 -6.47 11.72
CA PHE A 7 16.44 -5.56 12.86
C PHE A 7 17.77 -4.80 12.80
N CYS A 8 17.87 -3.70 13.54
CA CYS A 8 19.16 -3.08 13.82
C CYS A 8 20.05 -4.05 14.64
N SER A 9 21.36 -3.97 14.43
CA SER A 9 22.34 -4.84 15.09
C SER A 9 22.24 -4.81 16.63
N ILE A 10 22.05 -3.62 17.20
CA ILE A 10 21.93 -3.43 18.65
C ILE A 10 20.64 -4.07 19.20
N CYS A 11 19.52 -3.87 18.51
CA CYS A 11 18.22 -4.32 18.95
C CYS A 11 18.14 -5.85 19.00
N ILE A 12 18.63 -6.53 17.95
CA ILE A 12 18.58 -7.99 17.92
C ILE A 12 19.53 -8.62 18.96
N ARG A 13 20.75 -8.09 19.13
CA ARG A 13 21.69 -8.61 20.14
C ARG A 13 21.11 -8.51 21.55
N ARG A 14 20.54 -7.35 21.90
CA ARG A 14 19.88 -7.17 23.21
C ARG A 14 18.73 -8.15 23.44
N ALA A 15 17.92 -8.41 22.41
CA ALA A 15 16.83 -9.39 22.53
C ALA A 15 17.34 -10.83 22.68
N LEU A 16 18.40 -11.19 21.96
CA LEU A 16 18.99 -12.53 22.03
C LEU A 16 19.73 -12.78 23.36
N SER A 17 20.33 -11.75 23.96
CA SER A 17 20.93 -11.85 25.29
C SER A 17 19.92 -12.17 26.39
N ASN A 18 18.66 -11.78 26.22
CA ASN A 18 17.61 -12.04 27.20
C ASN A 18 16.92 -13.39 26.94
N ASP A 19 16.38 -13.60 25.74
CA ASP A 19 15.43 -14.69 25.47
C ASP A 19 15.88 -15.68 24.38
N SER A 20 17.04 -15.47 23.73
CA SER A 20 17.54 -16.31 22.61
C SER A 20 16.50 -16.63 21.52
N LYS A 21 15.53 -15.71 21.34
CA LYS A 21 14.37 -15.85 20.45
C LYS A 21 14.19 -14.60 19.61
N CYS A 22 13.64 -14.74 18.42
CA CYS A 22 13.26 -13.62 17.58
C CYS A 22 12.15 -12.77 18.24
N PRO A 23 12.27 -11.43 18.29
CA PRO A 23 11.22 -10.55 18.85
C PRO A 23 9.87 -10.60 18.12
N LEU A 24 9.84 -11.00 16.84
CA LEU A 24 8.64 -10.99 16.00
C LEU A 24 7.91 -12.32 16.02
N CYS A 25 8.60 -13.43 15.73
CA CYS A 25 7.98 -14.75 15.61
C CYS A 25 8.34 -15.73 16.73
N ARG A 26 9.17 -15.32 17.70
CA ARG A 26 9.66 -16.15 18.81
C ARG A 26 10.41 -17.43 18.39
N ALA A 27 10.76 -17.58 17.11
CA ALA A 27 11.61 -18.66 16.64
C ALA A 27 12.97 -18.62 17.36
N PRO A 28 13.57 -19.77 17.70
CA PRO A 28 14.87 -19.84 18.35
C PRO A 28 15.96 -19.28 17.44
N GLU A 29 16.78 -18.38 17.95
CA GLU A 29 17.82 -17.68 17.18
C GLU A 29 19.07 -17.48 18.04
N GLN A 30 20.25 -17.55 17.42
CA GLN A 30 21.53 -17.39 18.11
C GLN A 30 22.28 -16.20 17.53
N GLU A 31 22.99 -15.45 18.37
CA GLU A 31 23.76 -14.28 17.92
C GLU A 31 24.79 -14.63 16.83
N LEU A 32 25.44 -15.79 16.94
CA LEU A 32 26.41 -16.32 15.97
C LEU A 32 25.82 -16.57 14.57
N LYS A 33 24.50 -16.71 14.46
CA LYS A 33 23.78 -16.95 13.19
C LYS A 33 23.30 -15.65 12.54
N LEU A 34 23.52 -14.50 13.16
CA LEU A 34 23.16 -13.21 12.59
C LEU A 34 24.00 -12.91 11.34
N ARG A 35 23.33 -12.45 10.30
CA ARG A 35 23.93 -11.95 9.07
C ARG A 35 23.48 -10.52 8.82
N SER A 36 24.38 -9.69 8.33
CA SER A 36 24.06 -8.33 7.89
C SER A 36 23.24 -8.38 6.60
N ASN A 37 22.19 -7.58 6.52
CA ASN A 37 21.35 -7.45 5.33
C ASN A 37 21.76 -6.21 4.55
N TRP A 38 22.67 -6.39 3.58
CA TRP A 38 23.24 -5.29 2.80
C TRP A 38 22.19 -4.55 1.96
N SER A 39 21.21 -5.28 1.42
CA SER A 39 20.14 -4.68 0.61
C SER A 39 19.28 -3.70 1.40
N MET A 40 19.02 -3.98 2.68
CA MET A 40 18.30 -3.04 3.55
C MET A 40 19.15 -1.81 3.89
N GLU A 41 20.45 -1.96 4.06
CA GLU A 41 21.38 -0.85 4.31
C GLU A 41 21.45 0.10 3.12
N GLU A 42 21.66 -0.44 1.91
CA GLU A 42 21.65 0.34 0.67
C GLU A 42 20.31 1.04 0.41
N SER A 43 19.19 0.35 0.68
CA SER A 43 17.85 0.92 0.51
C SER A 43 17.61 2.12 1.42
N VAL A 44 18.01 2.01 2.70
CA VAL A 44 17.87 3.09 3.68
C VAL A 44 18.81 4.25 3.34
N GLU A 45 20.03 3.97 2.88
CA GLU A 45 20.99 4.99 2.49
C GLU A 45 20.50 5.78 1.26
N ALA A 46 20.10 5.08 0.20
CA ALA A 46 19.57 5.70 -1.01
C ALA A 46 18.31 6.52 -0.72
N PHE A 47 17.39 5.97 0.08
CA PHE A 47 16.19 6.69 0.48
C PHE A 47 16.50 7.94 1.30
N SER A 48 17.44 7.87 2.24
CA SER A 48 17.83 9.01 3.09
C SER A 48 18.43 10.15 2.27
N LYS A 49 19.25 9.83 1.25
CA LYS A 49 19.82 10.81 0.31
C LYS A 49 18.76 11.51 -0.54
N VAL A 50 17.77 10.76 -1.03
CA VAL A 50 16.76 11.26 -1.98
C VAL A 50 15.59 11.96 -1.27
N ARG A 51 15.24 11.53 -0.06
CA ARG A 51 14.13 12.05 0.75
C ARG A 51 14.04 13.59 0.81
N PRO A 52 15.10 14.36 1.10
CA PRO A 52 15.00 15.83 1.18
C PRO A 52 14.60 16.45 -0.16
N SER A 53 15.16 15.98 -1.28
CA SER A 53 14.85 16.48 -2.62
C SER A 53 13.38 16.20 -3.00
N VAL A 54 12.93 14.97 -2.77
CA VAL A 54 11.54 14.57 -3.02
C VAL A 54 10.56 15.39 -2.16
N LEU A 55 10.89 15.59 -0.88
CA LEU A 55 10.05 16.40 0.01
C LEU A 55 10.03 17.88 -0.40
N ALA A 56 11.13 18.44 -0.88
CA ALA A 56 11.17 19.80 -1.39
C ALA A 56 10.18 19.96 -2.57
N VAL A 57 10.27 19.08 -3.57
CA VAL A 57 9.37 19.09 -4.73
C VAL A 57 7.91 18.89 -4.33
N ALA A 58 7.62 17.93 -3.44
CA ALA A 58 6.27 17.67 -2.96
C ALA A 58 5.66 18.88 -2.24
N ARG A 59 6.45 19.56 -1.40
CA ARG A 59 6.03 20.77 -0.67
C ARG A 59 5.88 21.98 -1.60
N SER A 60 6.76 22.15 -2.58
CA SER A 60 6.67 23.25 -3.55
C SER A 60 5.36 23.19 -4.36
N LYS A 61 4.88 22.00 -4.73
CA LYS A 61 3.60 21.83 -5.46
C LYS A 61 2.37 22.19 -4.63
N LEU A 62 2.43 22.06 -3.30
CA LEU A 62 1.35 22.49 -2.41
C LEU A 62 1.29 24.02 -2.26
N ASN A 63 2.42 24.70 -2.48
CA ASN A 63 2.53 26.16 -2.36
C ASN A 63 2.31 26.92 -3.67
N THR A 64 2.23 26.22 -4.81
CA THR A 64 1.85 26.84 -6.09
C THR A 64 0.33 26.78 -6.27
N PRO A 65 -0.40 27.91 -6.33
CA PRO A 65 -1.80 27.89 -6.69
C PRO A 65 -1.93 27.32 -8.10
N ALA A 66 -2.75 26.29 -8.27
CA ALA A 66 -3.00 25.61 -9.53
C ALA A 66 -3.56 26.58 -10.59
N SER A 67 -2.69 27.27 -11.31
CA SER A 67 -3.06 28.02 -12.51
C SER A 67 -2.91 27.13 -13.74
N CYS A 68 -3.77 26.12 -13.86
CA CYS A 68 -4.01 25.45 -15.13
C CYS A 68 -5.14 26.17 -15.87
N LYS A 69 -4.86 27.37 -16.38
CA LYS A 69 -5.53 27.88 -17.58
C LYS A 69 -4.59 27.59 -18.76
N ARG A 70 -4.93 26.60 -19.58
CA ARG A 70 -4.31 26.40 -20.90
C ARG A 70 -4.43 27.72 -21.68
N LYS A 71 -3.31 28.41 -21.89
CA LYS A 71 -3.18 29.41 -22.95
C LYS A 71 -2.75 28.66 -24.20
N ILE A 72 -3.64 28.61 -25.19
CA ILE A 72 -3.27 28.41 -26.59
C ILE A 72 -2.42 29.63 -26.99
N GLU A 73 -1.29 29.38 -27.64
CA GLU A 73 -0.42 30.40 -28.21
C GLU A 73 -1.19 31.28 -29.19
N GLY A 74 -0.96 32.59 -29.11
CA GLY A 74 -1.50 33.59 -30.01
C GLY A 74 -1.09 34.98 -29.52
N ASP A 75 0.04 35.45 -30.04
CA ASP A 75 0.39 36.84 -30.39
C ASP A 75 0.11 37.96 -29.35
N GLU A 76 1.18 38.62 -28.90
CA GLU A 76 1.15 39.97 -28.27
C GLU A 76 0.58 41.00 -29.26
N PRO A 77 -0.09 42.12 -28.87
CA PRO A 77 0.34 43.02 -27.79
C PRO A 77 -0.73 43.80 -26.98
N THR A 78 -0.27 44.41 -25.87
CA THR A 78 -0.68 45.69 -25.22
C THR A 78 -2.00 45.89 -24.43
N ALA A 79 -1.78 46.28 -23.16
CA ALA A 79 -2.43 47.32 -22.33
C ALA A 79 -3.96 47.37 -22.05
N ASN A 80 -4.24 47.44 -20.74
CA ASN A 80 -5.36 48.08 -20.02
C ASN A 80 -6.75 47.39 -19.91
N ALA A 81 -7.04 47.01 -18.65
CA ALA A 81 -8.27 47.14 -17.86
C ALA A 81 -9.67 46.94 -18.51
N VAL A 82 -10.45 45.98 -17.98
CA VAL A 82 -11.76 46.14 -17.30
C VAL A 82 -12.52 44.78 -17.27
N SER A 83 -13.28 44.60 -16.17
CA SER A 83 -14.07 43.44 -15.76
C SER A 83 -15.25 43.07 -16.67
N SER A 84 -15.69 41.79 -16.64
CA SER A 84 -17.08 41.33 -16.41
C SER A 84 -17.36 39.85 -16.80
N GLU A 85 -18.20 39.21 -15.98
CA GLU A 85 -19.00 37.96 -16.14
C GLU A 85 -18.36 36.55 -16.28
N PRO A 86 -18.77 35.56 -15.44
CA PRO A 86 -18.47 34.14 -15.64
C PRO A 86 -19.49 33.47 -16.58
N LYS A 87 -19.01 32.89 -17.70
CA LYS A 87 -19.81 32.07 -18.61
C LYS A 87 -20.10 30.68 -18.02
N ARG A 88 -21.39 30.32 -18.03
CA ARG A 88 -22.07 29.16 -17.42
C ARG A 88 -21.38 27.81 -17.65
N ILE A 89 -21.31 27.01 -16.58
CA ILE A 89 -20.86 25.60 -16.57
C ILE A 89 -21.83 24.74 -17.36
N ARG A 90 -21.32 24.09 -18.41
CA ARG A 90 -22.06 23.12 -19.23
C ARG A 90 -22.07 21.77 -18.50
N THR A 91 -23.19 21.40 -17.91
CA THR A 91 -23.39 20.13 -17.20
C THR A 91 -23.30 18.94 -18.16
N SER A 92 -22.36 18.03 -17.93
CA SER A 92 -22.16 16.83 -18.75
C SER A 92 -23.10 15.70 -18.29
N ALA A 93 -24.16 15.48 -19.09
CA ALA A 93 -25.15 14.41 -18.92
C ALA A 93 -24.61 12.98 -19.21
N ARG A 94 -23.34 12.69 -18.92
CA ARG A 94 -22.71 11.38 -19.24
C ARG A 94 -22.66 10.40 -18.07
N LEU A 95 -23.13 10.79 -16.88
CA LEU A 95 -23.13 9.92 -15.70
C LEU A 95 -24.28 8.90 -15.66
N ASN A 96 -25.35 9.08 -16.45
CA ASN A 96 -26.51 8.19 -16.39
C ASN A 96 -26.35 6.85 -17.13
N ASN A 97 -25.34 6.68 -17.99
CA ASN A 97 -25.25 5.46 -18.80
C ASN A 97 -24.48 4.31 -18.12
N ARG A 98 -23.62 4.60 -17.13
CA ARG A 98 -22.82 3.55 -16.45
C ARG A 98 -23.57 2.77 -15.37
N ARG A 99 -24.72 3.28 -14.91
CA ARG A 99 -25.49 2.63 -13.83
C ARG A 99 -26.43 1.51 -14.31
N ARG A 100 -26.59 1.33 -15.62
CA ARG A 100 -27.48 0.30 -16.19
C ARG A 100 -26.76 -1.01 -16.53
N GLU A 101 -25.44 -0.99 -16.68
CA GLU A 101 -24.68 -2.19 -17.08
C GLU A 101 -24.24 -3.04 -15.86
N ASP A 102 -24.08 -2.44 -14.68
CA ASP A 102 -23.65 -3.11 -13.45
C ASP A 102 -24.77 -3.91 -12.74
N ALA A 103 -26.04 -3.54 -12.99
CA ALA A 103 -27.19 -4.21 -12.38
C ALA A 103 -27.54 -5.57 -13.03
N ASN A 104 -26.99 -5.87 -14.21
CA ASN A 104 -27.34 -7.07 -14.98
C ASN A 104 -26.30 -8.20 -14.87
N GLN A 105 -25.15 -7.98 -14.22
CA GLN A 105 -24.11 -9.00 -14.02
C GLN A 105 -24.16 -9.67 -12.64
N THR A 106 -24.78 -9.04 -11.63
CA THR A 106 -24.84 -9.58 -10.25
C THR A 106 -25.89 -10.70 -10.07
N SER A 107 -26.83 -10.87 -11.02
CA SER A 107 -27.93 -11.84 -10.92
C SER A 107 -27.62 -13.25 -11.44
N GLN A 108 -26.46 -13.48 -12.10
CA GLN A 108 -26.11 -14.79 -12.67
C GLN A 108 -25.14 -15.63 -11.82
N ALA A 109 -24.47 -15.05 -10.81
CA ALA A 109 -23.42 -15.74 -10.04
C ALA A 109 -23.90 -16.42 -8.73
N ARG A 110 -25.21 -16.49 -8.46
CA ARG A 110 -25.78 -16.99 -7.17
C ARG A 110 -26.47 -18.35 -7.22
N LYS A 111 -26.28 -19.16 -8.27
CA LYS A 111 -26.88 -20.50 -8.37
C LYS A 111 -25.87 -21.55 -8.81
N GLN A 112 -25.01 -21.99 -7.89
CA GLN A 112 -24.41 -23.34 -7.83
C GLN A 112 -23.29 -23.33 -6.77
N GLY A 113 -23.46 -24.10 -5.70
CA GLY A 113 -22.44 -24.28 -4.66
C GLY A 113 -22.99 -24.36 -3.24
N ASP A 114 -24.02 -25.17 -3.03
CA ASP A 114 -24.41 -25.64 -1.69
C ASP A 114 -24.45 -27.16 -1.76
N GLU A 115 -23.31 -27.79 -1.48
CA GLU A 115 -23.22 -29.23 -1.25
C GLU A 115 -22.56 -29.43 0.12
N ALA A 116 -23.40 -29.81 1.08
CA ALA A 116 -23.05 -30.04 2.47
C ALA A 116 -22.21 -31.32 2.59
N ILE A 117 -21.05 -31.20 3.25
CA ILE A 117 -20.19 -32.33 3.61
C ILE A 117 -20.77 -32.95 4.90
N PRO A 118 -21.21 -34.23 4.90
CA PRO A 118 -21.59 -34.89 6.14
C PRO A 118 -20.35 -35.23 6.97
N ALA A 119 -20.30 -34.72 8.21
CA ALA A 119 -19.35 -35.15 9.22
C ALA A 119 -19.60 -36.63 9.55
N SER A 120 -18.57 -37.46 9.40
CA SER A 120 -18.57 -38.82 9.94
C SER A 120 -17.79 -38.80 11.24
N ASP A 121 -18.52 -39.01 12.34
CA ASP A 121 -17.98 -39.32 13.67
C ASP A 121 -17.74 -40.83 13.72
N ASP A 122 -16.48 -41.25 13.78
CA ASP A 122 -16.11 -42.61 14.16
C ASP A 122 -15.22 -42.54 15.41
N ASP A 123 -15.86 -42.74 16.56
CA ASP A 123 -15.22 -43.14 17.82
C ASP A 123 -14.90 -44.64 17.73
N GLU A 124 -13.62 -45.04 17.84
CA GLU A 124 -13.30 -46.35 18.41
C GLU A 124 -12.11 -46.29 19.36
N SER A 125 -12.30 -47.06 20.43
CA SER A 125 -11.60 -47.08 21.70
C SER A 125 -10.25 -47.82 21.62
N GLY A 126 -9.45 -47.63 22.66
CA GLY A 126 -8.04 -48.00 22.70
C GLY A 126 -7.71 -49.49 22.74
N ASN A 127 -6.41 -49.77 22.79
CA ASN A 127 -5.88 -50.82 23.65
C ASN A 127 -4.39 -50.62 23.98
N ASN A 128 -4.01 -51.23 25.11
CA ASN A 128 -2.77 -51.17 25.86
C ASN A 128 -1.60 -52.02 25.30
N GLU A 129 -0.51 -52.04 26.10
CA GLU A 129 0.61 -53.02 26.21
C GLU A 129 1.78 -52.73 25.25
N ASP A 130 3.06 -52.63 25.66
CA ASP A 130 3.84 -53.06 26.84
C ASP A 130 5.01 -52.07 27.03
#